data_AF-A0A8E2DYG7-F1
#
_entry.id   AF-A0A8E2DYG7-F1
#
_cell.length_a   1.000
_cell.length_b   1.000
_cell.length_c   1.000
_cell.angle_alpha   90.00
_cell.angle_beta   90.00
_cell.angle_gamma   90.00
#
_symmetry.space_group_name_H-M   'P 1'
#
loop_
_entity.id
_entity.type
_entity.pdbx_description
1 polymer ?
#
loop_
_entity_poly.entity_id
_entity_poly.type
_entity_poly.pdbx_seq_one_letter_code
_entity_poly.pdbx_strand_id
1 'polypeptide(L)'
;ERNPGYAHHVSIWEVARATTAAPTYFQYINIDNRKFLDGGFAANNPVTEIFNEVQFMNGGDESVIKLLLSIGTGLKKPPPSRDSKSHWGYIPYLFNLVREAIRKSTDCEKEHDYMNRLTNGQHGADHTRIPYYRLNVPYRGCRGYRLDAKPRVHPIEACNSDTLQTMARCTNAYINDPMTQNALTAMAEILVQGRRERSSTPGWEVFSTGTYYRCMATGCASLKSHRLRNTRRKLELHLTNRHGISKNDIEAYVEKGRCPY
;
A
#
# COMPACT_ATOMS: atom_id res chain seq x y z
N GLU A 1 4.17 -6.33 16.37
CA GLU A 1 5.20 -6.75 15.41
C GLU A 1 4.94 -6.07 14.08
N ARG A 2 5.99 -5.60 13.43
CA ARG A 2 5.98 -4.98 12.11
C ARG A 2 7.05 -5.74 11.33
N ASN A 3 6.59 -6.74 10.59
CA ASN A 3 7.03 -8.14 10.64
C ASN A 3 8.12 -8.48 9.59
N PRO A 4 9.42 -8.62 9.95
CA PRO A 4 10.45 -9.16 9.04
C PRO A 4 10.47 -10.71 9.02
N GLY A 5 9.53 -11.37 9.69
CA GLY A 5 9.48 -12.83 9.84
C GLY A 5 8.99 -13.57 8.60
N TYR A 6 8.72 -14.86 8.77
CA TYR A 6 8.15 -15.69 7.70
C TYR A 6 6.78 -15.16 7.26
N ALA A 7 6.43 -15.44 6.00
CA ALA A 7 5.10 -15.17 5.48
C ALA A 7 4.05 -15.80 6.40
N HIS A 8 3.02 -15.02 6.74
CA HIS A 8 1.91 -15.51 7.55
C HIS A 8 1.18 -16.63 6.77
N HIS A 9 0.70 -17.66 7.48
CA HIS A 9 -0.03 -18.79 6.88
C HIS A 9 -1.44 -18.43 6.37
N VAL A 10 -1.90 -17.21 6.66
CA VAL A 10 -3.26 -16.77 6.34
C VAL A 10 -3.32 -16.45 4.85
N SER A 11 -4.38 -16.92 4.20
CA SER A 11 -4.54 -16.74 2.77
C SER A 11 -4.84 -15.29 2.41
N ILE A 12 -4.45 -14.88 1.20
CA ILE A 12 -4.65 -13.49 0.73
C ILE A 12 -6.14 -13.09 0.77
N TRP A 13 -7.06 -14.01 0.46
CA TRP A 13 -8.50 -13.69 0.47
C TRP A 13 -9.04 -13.48 1.89
N GLU A 14 -8.51 -14.18 2.90
CA GLU A 14 -8.88 -13.97 4.31
C GLU A 14 -8.41 -12.60 4.78
N VAL A 15 -7.18 -12.20 4.45
CA VAL A 15 -6.65 -10.85 4.73
C VAL A 15 -7.50 -9.78 4.04
N ALA A 16 -7.82 -9.97 2.76
CA ALA A 16 -8.65 -9.04 1.99
C ALA A 16 -10.07 -8.94 2.57
N ARG A 17 -10.65 -10.05 3.02
CA ARG A 17 -11.96 -10.09 3.68
C ARG A 17 -11.92 -9.40 5.04
N ALA A 18 -10.87 -9.63 5.82
CA ALA A 18 -10.68 -9.01 7.14
C ALA A 18 -10.60 -7.49 7.03
N THR A 19 -9.76 -6.97 6.13
CA THR A 19 -9.54 -5.52 6.00
C THR A 19 -10.76 -4.77 5.45
N THR A 20 -11.67 -5.45 4.75
CA THR A 20 -12.90 -4.88 4.16
C THR A 20 -14.17 -5.20 4.94
N ALA A 21 -14.08 -5.85 6.09
CA ALA A 21 -15.23 -6.27 6.90
C ALA A 21 -15.88 -5.09 7.65
N ALA A 22 -16.40 -4.12 6.89
CA ALA A 22 -16.98 -2.90 7.41
C ALA A 22 -18.19 -3.23 8.30
N PRO A 23 -18.13 -2.89 9.61
CA PRO A 23 -19.28 -3.03 10.49
C PRO A 23 -20.53 -2.40 9.88
N THR A 24 -21.68 -3.03 10.09
CA THR A 24 -22.99 -2.71 9.47
C THR A 24 -23.17 -3.15 8.02
N TYR A 25 -22.10 -3.39 7.27
CA TYR A 25 -22.16 -3.90 5.89
C TYR A 25 -21.83 -5.38 5.81
N PHE A 26 -20.82 -5.82 6.55
CA PHE A 26 -20.30 -7.18 6.52
C PHE A 26 -20.12 -7.72 7.94
N GLN A 27 -20.27 -9.04 8.08
CA GLN A 27 -19.91 -9.75 9.30
C GLN A 27 -18.38 -9.80 9.44
N TYR A 28 -17.90 -9.80 10.68
CA TYR A 28 -16.49 -10.04 10.99
C TYR A 28 -16.05 -11.41 10.47
N ILE A 29 -14.76 -11.55 10.18
CA ILE A 29 -14.14 -12.84 9.87
C ILE A 29 -13.37 -13.33 11.10
N ASN A 30 -13.43 -14.64 11.35
CA ASN A 30 -12.60 -15.29 12.37
C ASN A 30 -11.37 -15.89 11.68
N ILE A 31 -10.18 -15.49 12.11
CA ILE A 31 -8.91 -16.08 11.66
C ILE A 31 -8.13 -16.42 12.93
N ASP A 32 -7.68 -17.67 13.06
CA ASP A 32 -6.94 -18.16 14.23
C ASP A 32 -7.58 -17.77 15.59
N ASN A 33 -8.90 -17.97 15.73
CA ASN A 33 -9.70 -17.62 16.91
C ASN A 33 -9.75 -16.11 17.27
N ARG A 34 -9.38 -15.23 16.34
CA ARG A 34 -9.49 -13.78 16.51
C ARG A 34 -10.50 -13.20 15.53
N LYS A 35 -11.30 -12.25 16.00
CA LYS A 35 -12.30 -11.53 15.20
C LYS A 35 -11.65 -10.33 14.54
N PHE A 36 -11.76 -10.25 13.22
CA PHE A 36 -11.26 -9.13 12.44
C PHE A 36 -12.42 -8.31 11.86
N LEU A 37 -12.26 -7.00 11.94
CA LEU A 37 -13.13 -5.98 11.38
C LEU A 37 -12.31 -5.09 10.44
N ASP A 38 -13.02 -4.27 9.66
CA ASP A 38 -12.42 -3.34 8.69
C ASP A 38 -11.26 -2.51 9.26
N GLY A 39 -10.17 -2.46 8.48
CA GLY A 39 -8.95 -1.72 8.83
C GLY A 39 -9.18 -0.22 8.98
N GLY A 40 -10.23 0.33 8.38
CA GLY A 40 -10.66 1.72 8.52
C GLY A 40 -11.03 2.12 9.95
N PHE A 41 -11.33 1.16 10.84
CA PHE A 41 -11.48 1.43 12.28
C PHE A 41 -10.13 1.66 12.98
N ALA A 42 -9.06 1.01 12.51
CA ALA A 42 -7.73 1.18 13.06
C ALA A 42 -7.01 2.35 12.37
N ALA A 43 -6.82 2.30 11.05
CA ALA A 43 -6.13 3.30 10.24
C ALA A 43 -6.80 3.45 8.86
N ASN A 44 -7.68 4.44 8.72
CA ASN A 44 -8.38 4.72 7.45
C ASN A 44 -7.48 5.44 6.41
N ASN A 45 -6.37 6.03 6.87
CA ASN A 45 -5.24 6.42 6.04
C ASN A 45 -3.98 5.76 6.62
N PRO A 46 -3.49 4.64 6.06
CA PRO A 46 -2.39 3.88 6.64
C PRO A 46 -1.00 4.50 6.39
N VAL A 47 -0.92 5.74 5.89
CA VAL A 47 0.34 6.36 5.45
C VAL A 47 1.40 6.39 6.56
N THR A 48 1.02 6.74 7.78
CA THR A 48 1.93 6.81 8.94
C THR A 48 2.35 5.41 9.39
N GLU A 49 1.45 4.43 9.32
CA GLU A 49 1.75 3.03 9.61
C GLU A 49 2.80 2.48 8.63
N ILE A 50 2.61 2.71 7.33
CA ILE A 50 3.53 2.31 6.27
C ILE A 50 4.88 3.01 6.40
N PHE A 51 4.89 4.32 6.65
CA PHE A 51 6.11 5.09 6.83
C PHE A 51 6.97 4.52 7.98
N ASN A 52 6.36 4.35 9.15
CA ASN A 52 7.02 3.82 10.33
C ASN A 52 7.47 2.36 10.15
N GLU A 53 6.71 1.53 9.43
CA GLU A 53 7.10 0.15 9.08
C GLU A 53 8.38 0.15 8.21
N VAL A 54 8.40 0.94 7.14
CA VAL A 54 9.56 1.02 6.24
C VAL A 54 10.78 1.57 6.97
N GLN A 55 10.61 2.59 7.81
CA GLN A 55 11.67 3.11 8.66
C GLN A 55 12.23 2.03 9.58
N PHE A 56 11.37 1.33 10.30
CA PHE A 56 11.77 0.25 11.21
C PHE A 56 12.55 -0.87 10.49
N MET A 57 12.06 -1.33 9.34
CA MET A 57 12.72 -2.38 8.55
C MET A 57 14.08 -1.98 7.98
N ASN A 58 14.34 -0.68 7.84
CA ASN A 58 15.58 -0.14 7.27
C ASN A 58 16.43 0.59 8.32
N GLY A 59 16.25 0.29 9.62
CA GLY A 59 17.09 0.83 10.69
C GLY A 59 16.95 2.33 10.90
N GLY A 60 15.80 2.90 10.55
CA GLY A 60 15.53 4.34 10.60
C GLY A 60 16.13 5.13 9.44
N ASP A 61 16.58 4.47 8.37
CA ASP A 61 17.06 5.14 7.17
C ASP A 61 15.89 5.72 6.36
N GLU A 62 15.69 7.03 6.44
CA GLU A 62 14.71 7.78 5.67
C GLU A 62 15.01 7.81 4.17
N SER A 63 16.28 7.68 3.78
CA SER A 63 16.73 7.82 2.39
C SER A 63 16.28 6.68 1.47
N VAL A 64 15.83 5.57 2.06
CA VAL A 64 15.24 4.41 1.35
C VAL A 64 13.90 4.76 0.70
N ILE A 65 13.20 5.77 1.22
CA ILE A 65 11.92 6.25 0.69
C ILE A 65 12.20 7.40 -0.28
N LYS A 66 12.12 7.13 -1.59
CA LYS A 66 12.28 8.17 -2.63
C LYS A 66 11.02 8.97 -2.90
N LEU A 67 9.86 8.40 -2.61
CA LEU A 67 8.55 9.00 -2.82
C LEU A 67 7.55 8.34 -1.87
N LEU A 68 6.73 9.16 -1.19
CA LEU A 68 5.58 8.68 -0.44
C LEU A 68 4.30 9.24 -1.07
N LEU A 69 3.47 8.34 -1.62
CA LEU A 69 2.20 8.67 -2.24
C LEU A 69 1.05 8.08 -1.43
N SER A 70 0.15 8.94 -0.96
CA SER A 70 -1.11 8.55 -0.32
C SER A 70 -2.28 8.85 -1.25
N ILE A 71 -3.11 7.84 -1.54
CA ILE A 71 -4.29 7.98 -2.41
C ILE A 71 -5.54 7.85 -1.56
N GLY A 72 -6.39 8.87 -1.58
CA GLY A 72 -7.67 8.91 -0.90
C GLY A 72 -8.83 8.55 -1.82
N THR A 73 -9.94 8.13 -1.21
CA THR A 73 -11.19 7.76 -1.92
C THR A 73 -12.18 8.94 -2.04
N GLY A 74 -11.69 10.18 -1.97
CA GLY A 74 -12.49 11.40 -2.00
C GLY A 74 -12.86 11.94 -0.62
N LEU A 75 -13.00 13.26 -0.54
CA LEU A 75 -13.44 13.96 0.66
C LEU A 75 -14.97 13.92 0.80
N LYS A 76 -15.45 13.60 2.00
CA LYS A 76 -16.88 13.72 2.34
C LYS A 76 -17.19 15.14 2.80
N LYS A 77 -18.41 15.61 2.55
CA LYS A 77 -18.93 16.82 3.21
C LYS A 77 -18.83 16.58 4.73
N PRO A 78 -18.24 17.51 5.51
CA PRO A 78 -18.38 17.43 6.96
C PRO A 78 -19.87 17.39 7.30
N PRO A 79 -20.31 16.52 8.22
CA PRO A 79 -21.70 16.49 8.63
C PRO A 79 -22.10 17.89 9.11
N PRO A 80 -23.33 18.37 8.83
CA PRO A 80 -23.81 19.60 9.43
C PRO A 80 -23.67 19.49 10.96
N SER A 81 -23.22 20.54 11.62
CA SER A 81 -23.17 20.63 13.09
C SER A 81 -24.55 20.29 13.63
N ARG A 82 -24.67 19.17 14.35
CA ARG A 82 -25.96 18.68 14.83
C ARG A 82 -26.18 19.08 16.29
N ASP A 83 -26.81 20.23 16.45
CA ASP A 83 -27.82 20.44 17.48
C ASP A 83 -29.13 19.77 17.01
N SER A 84 -29.26 18.46 17.16
CA SER A 84 -30.60 17.85 17.15
C SER A 84 -30.59 16.52 17.90
N LYS A 85 -31.18 16.56 19.10
CA LYS A 85 -31.59 15.38 19.86
C LYS A 85 -32.79 14.77 19.13
N SER A 86 -32.59 13.66 18.42
CA SER A 86 -33.70 12.87 17.89
C SER A 86 -33.73 11.51 18.59
N HIS A 87 -34.86 11.25 19.24
CA HIS A 87 -35.20 10.04 19.97
C HIS A 87 -35.67 8.97 18.96
N TRP A 88 -34.75 8.26 18.31
CA TRP A 88 -35.06 7.05 17.55
C TRP A 88 -34.40 5.86 18.22
N GLY A 89 -35.14 4.75 18.37
CA GLY A 89 -34.80 3.56 19.17
C GLY A 89 -33.31 3.23 19.30
N TYR A 90 -32.86 3.16 20.55
CA TYR A 90 -31.48 3.08 20.99
C TYR A 90 -30.85 1.72 20.63
N ILE A 91 -30.13 1.62 19.51
CA ILE A 91 -29.11 0.58 19.29
C ILE A 91 -27.73 1.25 19.41
N PRO A 92 -27.19 1.40 20.64
CA PRO A 92 -26.02 2.23 20.91
C PRO A 92 -24.77 1.78 20.15
N TYR A 93 -24.65 0.48 19.87
CA TYR A 93 -23.53 -0.08 19.12
C TYR A 93 -23.45 0.42 17.68
N LEU A 94 -24.57 0.44 16.94
CA LEU A 94 -24.60 0.88 15.54
C LEU A 94 -24.31 2.37 15.41
N PHE A 95 -24.83 3.19 16.33
CA PHE A 95 -24.54 4.61 16.40
C PHE A 95 -23.05 4.89 16.64
N ASN A 96 -22.41 4.14 17.55
CA ASN A 96 -20.98 4.29 17.83
C ASN A 96 -20.12 3.89 16.62
N LEU A 97 -20.47 2.81 15.90
CA LEU A 97 -19.74 2.40 14.70
C LEU A 97 -19.82 3.44 13.58
N VAL A 98 -21.00 3.99 13.32
CA VAL A 98 -21.18 5.06 12.32
C VAL A 98 -20.42 6.32 12.72
N ARG A 99 -20.46 6.69 14.01
CA ARG A 99 -19.69 7.82 14.55
C ARG A 99 -18.19 7.62 14.38
N GLU A 100 -17.67 6.43 14.69
CA GLU A 100 -16.27 6.09 14.50
C GLU A 100 -15.87 6.11 13.02
N ALA A 101 -16.70 5.60 12.12
CA ALA A 101 -16.44 5.66 10.68
C ALA A 101 -16.37 7.11 10.16
N ILE A 102 -17.23 8.01 10.67
CA ILE A 102 -17.18 9.45 10.35
C ILE A 102 -15.92 10.09 10.93
N ARG A 103 -15.61 9.84 12.21
CA ARG A 103 -14.41 10.36 12.89
C ARG A 103 -13.14 9.93 12.15
N LYS A 104 -13.07 8.66 11.73
CA LYS A 104 -11.94 8.10 10.98
C LYS A 104 -11.79 8.70 9.60
N SER A 105 -12.87 9.16 8.97
CA SER A 105 -12.77 9.96 7.74
C SER A 105 -12.10 11.31 7.98
N THR A 106 -12.34 11.96 9.12
CA THR A 106 -11.64 13.18 9.52
C THR A 106 -10.20 12.89 9.96
N ASP A 107 -9.95 11.73 10.58
CA ASP A 107 -8.61 11.32 10.96
C ASP A 107 -7.71 11.09 9.72
N CYS A 108 -8.25 10.71 8.55
CA CYS A 108 -7.48 10.61 7.31
C CYS A 108 -6.73 11.90 6.93
N GLU A 109 -7.37 13.04 7.14
CA GLU A 109 -6.80 14.35 6.83
C GLU A 109 -5.82 14.79 7.92
N LYS A 110 -6.03 14.39 9.18
CA LYS A 110 -5.03 14.59 10.24
C LYS A 110 -3.74 13.81 9.97
N GLU A 111 -3.85 12.57 9.52
CA GLU A 111 -2.69 11.77 9.12
C GLU A 111 -1.97 12.40 7.92
N HIS A 112 -2.73 12.94 6.96
CA HIS A 112 -2.16 13.72 5.87
C HIS A 112 -1.40 14.96 6.37
N ASP A 113 -2.02 15.76 7.24
CA ASP A 113 -1.40 16.97 7.81
C ASP A 113 -0.14 16.64 8.61
N TYR A 114 -0.18 15.57 9.40
CA TYR A 114 0.97 15.07 10.15
C TYR A 114 2.12 14.71 9.22
N MET A 115 1.87 13.87 8.22
CA MET A 115 2.88 13.47 7.25
C MET A 115 3.41 14.66 6.46
N ASN A 116 2.54 15.58 6.05
CA ASN A 116 2.93 16.78 5.31
C ASN A 116 3.89 17.67 6.13
N ARG A 117 3.68 17.79 7.45
CA ARG A 117 4.59 18.52 8.35
C ARG A 117 5.90 17.77 8.56
N LEU A 118 5.83 16.46 8.74
CA LEU A 118 6.98 15.59 8.93
C LEU A 118 7.92 15.66 7.71
N THR A 119 7.38 15.57 6.50
CA THR A 119 8.18 15.47 5.28
C THR A 119 8.60 16.83 4.69
N ASN A 120 7.85 17.91 4.93
CA ASN A 120 8.19 19.24 4.41
C ASN A 120 9.05 20.10 5.35
N GLY A 121 9.32 19.62 6.58
CA GLY A 121 10.32 20.19 7.48
C GLY A 121 9.89 21.48 8.18
N GLN A 122 8.87 21.40 9.06
CA GLN A 122 8.61 22.48 10.04
C GLN A 122 9.33 22.30 11.40
N HIS A 123 10.17 21.29 11.54
CA HIS A 123 11.11 21.17 12.67
C HIS A 123 12.53 21.25 12.11
N GLY A 124 13.23 22.35 12.43
CA GLY A 124 14.54 22.75 11.90
C GLY A 124 15.71 21.84 12.28
N ALA A 125 15.63 20.56 11.94
CA ALA A 125 16.74 19.63 11.92
C ALA A 125 16.86 19.03 10.52
N ASP A 126 18.10 18.93 10.07
CA ASP A 126 18.62 18.53 8.77
C ASP A 126 18.26 17.07 8.39
N HIS A 127 16.96 16.75 8.33
CA HIS A 127 16.45 15.45 7.90
C HIS A 127 15.91 15.56 6.46
N THR A 128 16.28 14.57 5.66
CA THR A 128 16.00 14.46 4.23
C THR A 128 14.52 14.71 3.91
N ARG A 129 14.23 15.77 3.13
CA ARG A 129 12.88 16.03 2.57
C ARG A 129 12.45 14.87 1.70
N ILE A 130 11.64 13.96 2.24
CA ILE A 130 10.99 12.91 1.45
C ILE A 130 9.86 13.57 0.65
N PRO A 131 9.83 13.46 -0.69
CA PRO A 131 8.70 13.95 -1.47
C PRO A 131 7.41 13.22 -1.06
N TYR A 132 6.44 13.97 -0.52
CA TYR A 132 5.14 13.45 -0.10
C TYR A 132 4.01 14.06 -0.91
N TYR A 133 3.15 13.20 -1.45
CA TYR A 133 1.99 13.60 -2.23
C TYR A 133 0.73 12.93 -1.71
N ARG A 134 -0.36 13.70 -1.67
CA ARG A 134 -1.71 13.21 -1.37
C ARG A 134 -2.60 13.48 -2.56
N LEU A 135 -3.05 12.39 -3.20
CA LEU A 135 -4.08 12.46 -4.24
C LEU A 135 -5.43 12.17 -3.60
N ASN A 136 -6.30 13.18 -3.51
CA ASN A 136 -7.62 13.00 -2.93
C ASN A 136 -8.62 13.92 -3.63
N VAL A 137 -9.69 13.34 -4.18
CA VAL A 137 -10.70 14.10 -4.93
C VAL A 137 -11.41 15.07 -3.98
N PRO A 138 -11.37 16.39 -4.25
CA PRO A 138 -11.98 17.37 -3.36
C PRO A 138 -13.50 17.34 -3.45
N TYR A 139 -14.17 17.83 -2.39
CA TYR A 139 -15.62 18.01 -2.36
C TYR A 139 -16.06 19.21 -3.24
N ARG A 140 -15.91 19.11 -4.57
CA ARG A 140 -16.30 20.15 -5.56
C ARG A 140 -17.49 19.68 -6.41
N GLY A 141 -18.65 19.47 -5.78
CA GLY A 141 -19.85 18.95 -6.47
C GLY A 141 -19.87 17.42 -6.64
N CYS A 142 -18.76 16.76 -6.38
CA CYS A 142 -18.66 15.32 -6.16
C CYS A 142 -19.30 15.00 -4.81
N ARG A 143 -20.56 14.54 -4.83
CA ARG A 143 -21.31 14.21 -3.60
C ARG A 143 -20.53 13.17 -2.81
N GLY A 144 -20.55 13.27 -1.48
CA GLY A 144 -20.02 12.23 -0.61
C GLY A 144 -20.88 10.98 -0.75
N TYR A 145 -20.40 9.98 -1.48
CA TYR A 145 -21.11 8.73 -1.67
C TYR A 145 -21.07 7.88 -0.40
N ARG A 146 -22.16 7.16 -0.14
CA ARG A 146 -22.20 6.13 0.90
C ARG A 146 -21.33 4.94 0.44
N LEU A 147 -20.75 4.22 1.40
CA LEU A 147 -20.03 2.97 1.11
C LEU A 147 -20.96 1.96 0.41
N ASP A 148 -22.24 1.96 0.77
CA ASP A 148 -23.32 1.31 0.04
C ASP A 148 -24.07 2.31 -0.84
N ALA A 149 -23.56 2.58 -2.03
CA ALA A 149 -24.41 3.18 -3.07
C ALA A 149 -25.41 2.12 -3.57
N LYS A 150 -26.39 1.74 -2.74
CA LYS A 150 -27.59 1.03 -3.20
C LYS A 150 -28.64 2.06 -3.61
N PRO A 151 -29.39 1.85 -4.72
CA PRO A 151 -30.49 2.72 -5.10
C PRO A 151 -31.46 2.88 -3.94
N ARG A 152 -31.80 4.14 -3.62
CA ARG A 152 -33.01 4.42 -2.86
C ARG A 152 -34.16 4.13 -3.81
N VAL A 153 -34.79 2.97 -3.61
CA VAL A 153 -36.05 2.52 -4.21
C VAL A 153 -35.90 1.99 -5.67
N HIS A 154 -36.32 0.73 -5.89
CA HIS A 154 -36.45 -0.04 -7.16
C HIS A 154 -35.23 -0.87 -7.67
N PRO A 155 -35.48 -1.96 -8.45
CA PRO A 155 -34.71 -3.20 -8.41
C PRO A 155 -33.29 -3.08 -8.98
N ILE A 156 -32.49 -4.09 -8.62
CA ILE A 156 -31.02 -4.20 -8.59
C ILE A 156 -30.28 -3.86 -9.91
N GLU A 157 -31.00 -3.64 -11.01
CA GLU A 157 -30.40 -3.51 -12.35
C GLU A 157 -30.23 -2.06 -12.84
N ALA A 158 -30.82 -1.05 -12.18
CA ALA A 158 -30.87 0.31 -12.75
C ALA A 158 -29.91 1.37 -12.15
N CYS A 159 -29.07 1.07 -11.15
CA CYS A 159 -28.38 2.14 -10.40
C CYS A 159 -26.92 1.89 -9.97
N ASN A 160 -26.17 1.02 -10.66
CA ASN A 160 -24.71 0.95 -10.47
C ASN A 160 -23.93 1.83 -11.48
N SER A 161 -24.55 2.19 -12.60
CA SER A 161 -23.94 2.98 -13.66
C SER A 161 -23.74 4.45 -13.26
N ASP A 162 -24.74 5.12 -12.70
CA ASP A 162 -24.69 6.56 -12.41
C ASP A 162 -23.68 6.94 -11.30
N THR A 163 -23.57 6.12 -10.25
CA THR A 163 -22.59 6.38 -9.17
C THR A 163 -21.16 6.17 -9.67
N LEU A 164 -20.87 5.04 -10.32
CA LEU A 164 -19.53 4.78 -10.87
C LEU A 164 -19.16 5.76 -11.98
N GLN A 165 -20.11 6.13 -12.85
CA GLN A 165 -19.91 7.17 -13.86
C GLN A 165 -19.64 8.53 -13.23
N THR A 166 -20.33 8.87 -12.14
CA THR A 166 -20.04 10.12 -11.45
C THR A 166 -18.68 10.09 -10.75
N MET A 167 -18.31 8.98 -10.10
CA MET A 167 -16.97 8.80 -9.54
C MET A 167 -15.90 8.96 -10.63
N ALA A 168 -16.09 8.31 -11.78
CA ALA A 168 -15.21 8.45 -12.93
C ALA A 168 -15.14 9.90 -13.43
N ARG A 169 -16.27 10.59 -13.58
CA ARG A 169 -16.32 12.01 -13.97
C ARG A 169 -15.57 12.90 -12.98
N CYS A 170 -15.78 12.69 -11.69
CA CYS A 170 -15.14 13.43 -10.61
C CYS A 170 -13.63 13.21 -10.57
N THR A 171 -13.19 11.95 -10.67
CA THR A 171 -11.77 11.61 -10.80
C THR A 171 -11.18 12.21 -12.07
N ASN A 172 -11.87 12.13 -13.21
CA ASN A 172 -11.43 12.72 -14.47
C ASN A 172 -11.28 14.25 -14.39
N ALA A 173 -12.22 14.94 -13.74
CA ALA A 173 -12.09 16.37 -13.51
C ALA A 173 -10.91 16.70 -12.59
N TYR A 174 -10.69 15.90 -11.55
CA TYR A 174 -9.56 16.05 -10.62
C TYR A 174 -8.22 15.82 -11.30
N ILE A 175 -8.05 14.71 -12.04
CA ILE A 175 -6.77 14.44 -12.70
C ILE A 175 -6.48 15.42 -13.82
N ASN A 176 -7.48 16.03 -14.46
CA ASN A 176 -7.29 17.05 -15.50
C ASN A 176 -7.05 18.47 -14.94
N ASP A 177 -7.14 18.66 -13.63
CA ASP A 177 -6.76 19.93 -13.00
C ASP A 177 -5.26 20.19 -13.21
N PRO A 178 -4.85 21.39 -13.66
CA PRO A 178 -3.45 21.69 -13.97
C PRO A 178 -2.48 21.45 -12.80
N MET A 179 -2.88 21.75 -11.56
CA MET A 179 -2.02 21.51 -10.40
C MET A 179 -1.85 20.01 -10.14
N THR A 180 -2.93 19.25 -10.34
CA THR A 180 -2.91 17.78 -10.20
C THR A 180 -2.05 17.13 -11.29
N GLN A 181 -2.15 17.60 -12.54
CA GLN A 181 -1.27 17.15 -13.64
C GLN A 181 0.21 17.42 -13.35
N ASN A 182 0.55 18.60 -12.82
CA ASN A 182 1.91 18.93 -12.44
C ASN A 182 2.43 17.99 -11.33
N ALA A 183 1.61 17.71 -10.31
CA ALA A 183 1.96 16.77 -9.26
C ALA A 183 2.13 15.34 -9.79
N LEU A 184 1.22 14.87 -10.66
CA LEU A 184 1.32 13.57 -11.32
C LEU A 184 2.60 13.44 -12.14
N THR A 185 2.96 14.48 -12.87
CA THR A 185 4.18 14.52 -13.69
C THR A 185 5.43 14.44 -12.81
N ALA A 186 5.50 15.26 -11.76
CA ALA A 186 6.63 15.23 -10.82
C ALA A 186 6.80 13.86 -10.15
N MET A 187 5.69 13.23 -9.75
CA MET A 187 5.74 11.85 -9.20
C MET A 187 6.19 10.83 -10.23
N ALA A 188 5.70 10.92 -11.47
CA ALA A 188 6.08 10.02 -12.55
C ALA A 188 7.57 10.14 -12.87
N GLU A 189 8.12 11.35 -12.89
CA GLU A 189 9.55 11.60 -13.08
C GLU A 189 10.38 10.90 -11.99
N ILE A 190 10.02 11.06 -10.71
CA ILE A 190 10.71 10.40 -9.59
C ILE A 190 10.66 8.87 -9.73
N LEU A 191 9.49 8.31 -10.06
CA LEU A 191 9.31 6.87 -10.22
C LEU A 191 10.10 6.30 -11.41
N VAL A 192 10.08 7.00 -12.55
CA VAL A 192 10.81 6.60 -13.77
C VAL A 192 12.30 6.68 -13.52
N GLN A 193 12.79 7.76 -12.93
CA GLN A 193 14.19 7.92 -12.60
C GLN A 193 14.66 6.84 -11.62
N GLY A 194 13.93 6.60 -10.54
CA GLY A 194 14.25 5.54 -9.58
C GLY A 194 14.27 4.15 -10.23
N ARG A 195 13.37 3.88 -11.18
CA ARG A 195 13.37 2.62 -11.94
C ARG A 195 14.61 2.50 -12.84
N ARG A 196 15.00 3.58 -13.53
CA ARG A 196 16.21 3.61 -14.37
C ARG A 196 17.47 3.40 -13.53
N GLU A 197 17.59 4.08 -12.40
CA GLU A 197 18.71 3.90 -11.47
C GLU A 197 18.82 2.45 -10.98
N ARG A 198 17.70 1.84 -10.57
CA ARG A 198 17.66 0.42 -10.16
C ARG A 198 18.04 -0.53 -11.29
N SER A 199 17.71 -0.19 -12.55
CA SER A 199 18.04 -1.04 -13.70
C SER A 199 19.54 -1.20 -13.93
N SER A 200 20.33 -0.23 -13.49
CA SER A 200 21.79 -0.28 -13.53
C SER A 200 22.40 -1.02 -12.34
N THR A 201 21.59 -1.46 -11.36
CA THR A 201 22.09 -2.17 -10.18
C THR A 201 22.14 -3.69 -10.40
N PRO A 202 23.08 -4.41 -9.77
CA PRO A 202 23.16 -5.87 -9.86
C PRO A 202 21.92 -6.63 -9.35
N GLY A 203 21.03 -5.95 -8.62
CA GLY A 203 19.77 -6.50 -8.11
C GLY A 203 18.58 -6.32 -9.04
N TRP A 204 18.77 -5.72 -10.23
CA TRP A 204 17.67 -5.37 -11.14
C TRP A 204 16.73 -6.54 -11.43
N GLU A 205 17.23 -7.75 -11.63
CA GLU A 205 16.39 -8.90 -11.94
C GLU A 205 15.47 -9.30 -10.79
N VAL A 206 15.87 -9.11 -9.54
CA VAL A 206 14.98 -9.30 -8.40
C VAL A 206 13.87 -8.26 -8.43
N PHE A 207 14.20 -7.00 -8.72
CA PHE A 207 13.22 -5.91 -8.73
C PHE A 207 12.29 -5.90 -9.96
N SER A 208 12.73 -6.47 -11.08
CA SER A 208 11.99 -6.42 -12.35
C SER A 208 11.21 -7.69 -12.64
N THR A 209 11.74 -8.86 -12.28
CA THR A 209 11.13 -10.16 -12.59
C THR A 209 11.01 -11.07 -11.37
N GLY A 210 11.43 -10.62 -10.17
CA GLY A 210 11.46 -11.48 -8.99
C GLY A 210 12.48 -12.61 -9.07
N THR A 211 13.44 -12.55 -10.01
CA THR A 211 14.37 -13.65 -10.24
C THR A 211 15.43 -13.71 -9.14
N TYR A 212 15.54 -14.87 -8.49
CA TYR A 212 16.63 -15.21 -7.59
C TYR A 212 17.53 -16.28 -8.18
N TYR A 213 18.65 -16.54 -7.51
CA TYR A 213 19.68 -17.46 -7.96
C TYR A 213 20.00 -18.53 -6.91
N ARG A 214 20.02 -19.79 -7.34
CA ARG A 214 20.36 -20.95 -6.52
C ARG A 214 21.55 -21.69 -7.12
N CYS A 215 22.41 -22.23 -6.26
CA CYS A 215 23.49 -23.10 -6.73
C CYS A 215 22.94 -24.51 -7.00
N MET A 216 23.14 -25.00 -8.23
CA MET A 216 22.72 -26.34 -8.67
C MET A 216 23.91 -27.31 -8.80
N ALA A 217 25.11 -26.93 -8.34
CA ALA A 217 26.26 -27.81 -8.36
C ALA A 217 26.07 -29.00 -7.41
N THR A 218 26.47 -30.18 -7.86
CA THR A 218 26.32 -31.44 -7.12
C THR A 218 27.03 -31.35 -5.77
N GLY A 219 26.35 -31.79 -4.70
CA GLY A 219 26.90 -31.74 -3.34
C GLY A 219 26.90 -30.36 -2.68
N CYS A 220 26.33 -29.32 -3.29
CA CYS A 220 26.28 -27.99 -2.69
C CYS A 220 25.39 -27.93 -1.44
N ALA A 221 25.94 -27.43 -0.32
CA ALA A 221 25.16 -27.16 0.90
C ALA A 221 24.05 -26.12 0.70
N SER A 222 24.22 -25.19 -0.26
CA SER A 222 23.18 -24.20 -0.60
C SER A 222 21.94 -24.84 -1.21
N LEU A 223 22.10 -25.97 -1.90
CA LEU A 223 20.98 -26.72 -2.46
C LEU A 223 20.15 -27.37 -1.35
N LYS A 224 20.82 -27.98 -0.36
CA LYS A 224 20.18 -28.61 0.82
C LYS A 224 19.41 -27.62 1.70
N SER A 225 19.91 -26.38 1.79
CA SER A 225 19.31 -25.30 2.58
C SER A 225 18.34 -24.41 1.78
N HIS A 226 18.06 -24.76 0.51
CA HIS A 226 17.26 -23.96 -0.41
C HIS A 226 17.69 -22.48 -0.50
N ARG A 227 18.98 -22.20 -0.30
CA ARG A 227 19.50 -20.83 -0.17
C ARG A 227 19.45 -20.08 -1.50
N LEU A 228 18.67 -19.01 -1.53
CA LEU A 228 18.57 -18.07 -2.63
C LEU A 228 19.59 -16.93 -2.52
N ARG A 229 20.00 -16.40 -3.66
CA ARG A 229 20.87 -15.23 -3.81
C ARG A 229 20.15 -14.20 -4.66
N ASN A 230 20.23 -12.94 -4.25
CA ASN A 230 19.54 -11.83 -4.89
C ASN A 230 20.30 -11.18 -6.05
N THR A 231 21.48 -11.69 -6.41
CA THR A 231 22.22 -11.21 -7.58
C THR A 231 22.94 -12.36 -8.28
N ARG A 232 23.08 -12.24 -9.59
CA ARG A 232 23.85 -13.14 -10.44
C ARG A 232 25.29 -13.29 -9.97
N ARG A 233 25.96 -12.15 -9.71
CA ARG A 233 27.34 -12.08 -9.23
C ARG A 233 27.57 -12.88 -7.94
N LYS A 234 26.60 -12.89 -7.02
CA LYS A 234 26.70 -13.69 -5.78
C LYS A 234 26.69 -15.19 -6.07
N LEU A 235 25.96 -15.64 -7.10
CA LEU A 235 25.97 -17.04 -7.52
C LEU A 235 27.31 -17.37 -8.20
N GLU A 236 27.77 -16.52 -9.12
CA GLU A 236 29.05 -16.70 -9.82
C GLU A 236 30.21 -16.84 -8.82
N LEU A 237 30.35 -15.89 -7.87
CA LEU A 237 31.36 -15.95 -6.82
C LEU A 237 31.27 -17.23 -5.98
N HIS A 238 30.05 -17.71 -5.71
CA HIS A 238 29.86 -18.95 -4.99
C HIS A 238 30.31 -20.17 -5.80
N LEU A 239 29.94 -20.25 -7.08
CA LEU A 239 30.32 -21.33 -7.99
C LEU A 239 31.85 -21.40 -8.15
N THR A 240 32.52 -20.28 -8.34
CA THR A 240 33.98 -20.23 -8.40
C THR A 240 34.63 -20.61 -7.07
N ASN A 241 34.22 -19.99 -5.96
CA ASN A 241 34.92 -20.17 -4.68
C ASN A 241 34.62 -21.52 -3.99
N ARG A 242 33.44 -22.11 -4.21
CA ARG A 242 33.04 -23.36 -3.53
C ARG A 242 33.08 -24.59 -4.41
N HIS A 243 33.00 -24.42 -5.73
CA HIS A 243 32.96 -25.52 -6.68
C HIS A 243 34.09 -25.49 -7.71
N GLY A 244 34.94 -24.45 -7.71
CA GLY A 244 36.05 -24.34 -8.66
C GLY A 244 35.60 -24.24 -10.12
N ILE A 245 34.34 -23.87 -10.37
CA ILE A 245 33.77 -23.83 -11.72
C ILE A 245 34.46 -22.75 -12.53
N SER A 246 34.94 -23.13 -13.72
CA SER A 246 35.66 -22.25 -14.64
C SER A 246 34.73 -21.14 -15.18
N LYS A 247 35.30 -20.02 -15.61
CA LYS A 247 34.53 -18.94 -16.25
C LYS A 247 33.82 -19.40 -17.52
N ASN A 248 34.36 -20.41 -18.22
CA ASN A 248 33.78 -20.92 -19.46
C ASN A 248 32.49 -21.72 -19.19
N ASP A 249 32.40 -22.37 -18.03
CA ASP A 249 31.26 -23.24 -17.68
C ASP A 249 30.22 -22.51 -16.82
N ILE A 250 30.57 -21.37 -16.23
CA ILE A 250 29.77 -20.69 -15.20
C ILE A 250 28.37 -20.29 -15.70
N GLU A 251 28.25 -19.90 -16.96
CA GLU A 251 26.98 -19.48 -17.57
C GLU A 251 25.93 -20.58 -17.49
N ALA A 252 26.32 -21.81 -17.86
CA ALA A 252 25.42 -22.95 -17.85
C ALA A 252 24.90 -23.28 -16.45
N TYR A 253 25.71 -23.05 -15.41
CA TYR A 253 25.30 -23.24 -14.02
C TYR A 253 24.43 -22.08 -13.51
N VAL A 254 24.71 -20.85 -13.93
CA VAL A 254 23.90 -19.68 -13.59
C VAL A 254 22.49 -19.84 -14.17
N GLU A 255 22.39 -20.22 -15.44
CA GLU A 255 21.09 -20.36 -16.12
C GLU A 255 20.27 -21.51 -15.55
N LYS A 256 20.90 -22.66 -15.26
CA LYS A 256 20.26 -23.77 -14.52
C LYS A 256 19.82 -23.37 -13.11
N GLY A 257 20.53 -22.43 -12.50
CA GLY A 257 20.29 -21.94 -11.15
C GLY A 257 19.34 -20.75 -11.07
N ARG A 258 18.80 -20.28 -12.19
CA ARG A 258 17.86 -19.17 -12.25
C ARG A 258 16.49 -19.60 -11.71
N CYS A 259 15.99 -18.90 -10.72
CA CYS A 259 14.72 -19.18 -10.05
C CYS A 259 13.78 -17.98 -10.23
N PRO A 260 12.99 -17.93 -11.30
CA PRO A 260 11.90 -16.95 -11.41
C PRO A 260 10.86 -17.21 -10.31
N TYR A 261 10.16 -16.15 -9.90
CA TYR A 261 9.05 -16.23 -8.94
C TYR A 261 7.74 -16.63 -9.64
#